data_AF-A0A9D3URT5-F1
#
_entry.id   AF-A0A9D3URT5-F1
#
_cell.length_a   1.000
_cell.length_b   1.000
_cell.length_c   1.000
_cell.angle_alpha   90.00
_cell.angle_beta   90.00
_cell.angle_gamma   90.00
#
_symmetry.space_group_name_H-M   'P 1'
#
loop_
_entity.id
_entity.type
_entity.pdbx_description
1 polymer ?
#
loop_
_entity_poly.entity_id
_entity_poly.type
_entity_poly.pdbx_seq_one_letter_code
_entity_poly.pdbx_strand_id
1 'polypeptide(L)'
;MLGSLQAWRYWTERRPLEIMDPTLRDSYMSDEVIRCIQIGLLCVQQNPKSRPTMARIVPMLSSSAITLPVPQQPAFFFGTKTRGSTSGEETRKFQCSTNDVSITEFYPR
;
A
#
# COMPACT_ATOMS: atom_id res chain seq x y z
N MET A 1 5.59 8.16 2.51
CA MET A 1 4.99 8.00 1.16
C MET A 1 5.86 7.24 0.15
N LEU A 2 7.18 7.02 0.36
CA LEU A 2 8.03 6.23 -0.56
C LEU A 2 7.74 4.72 -0.56
N GLY A 3 7.26 4.16 0.56
CA GLY A 3 7.19 2.71 0.76
C GLY A 3 6.26 1.96 -0.20
N SER A 4 5.12 2.55 -0.58
CA SER A 4 4.16 1.89 -1.48
C SER A 4 4.65 1.81 -2.93
N LEU A 5 5.40 2.81 -3.40
CA LEU A 5 5.99 2.79 -4.75
C LEU A 5 7.11 1.74 -4.85
N GLN A 6 7.94 1.67 -3.81
CA GLN A 6 9.01 0.67 -3.72
C GLN A 6 8.43 -0.76 -3.67
N ALA A 7 7.40 -0.98 -2.86
CA ALA A 7 6.70 -2.26 -2.79
C ALA A 7 6.07 -2.65 -4.14
N TRP A 8 5.43 -1.70 -4.83
CA TRP A 8 4.89 -1.92 -6.17
C TRP A 8 5.97 -2.31 -7.17
N ARG A 9 7.11 -1.61 -7.16
CA ARG A 9 8.24 -1.92 -8.04
C ARG A 9 8.74 -3.36 -7.84
N TYR A 10 9.04 -3.74 -6.60
CA TYR A 10 9.47 -5.11 -6.29
C TYR A 10 8.43 -6.17 -6.65
N TRP A 11 7.15 -5.87 -6.47
CA TRP A 11 6.07 -6.74 -6.94
C TRP A 11 6.10 -6.93 -8.46
N THR A 12 6.21 -5.83 -9.23
CA THR A 12 6.28 -5.91 -10.71
C THR A 12 7.54 -6.60 -11.23
N GLU A 13 8.65 -6.50 -10.51
CA GLU A 13 9.92 -7.19 -10.80
C GLU A 13 9.93 -8.66 -10.38
N ARG A 14 8.82 -9.21 -9.86
CA ARG A 14 8.74 -10.59 -9.32
C ARG A 14 9.70 -10.86 -8.16
N ARG A 15 10.02 -9.82 -7.37
CA ARG A 15 10.91 -9.87 -6.21
C ARG A 15 10.23 -9.39 -4.92
N PRO A 16 9.04 -9.92 -4.55
CA PRO A 16 8.26 -9.40 -3.42
C PRO A 16 8.99 -9.49 -2.07
N LEU A 17 9.86 -10.48 -1.88
CA LEU A 17 10.58 -10.68 -0.61
C LEU A 17 11.62 -9.59 -0.31
N GLU A 18 12.05 -8.81 -1.30
CA GLU A 18 12.95 -7.66 -1.11
C GLU A 18 12.29 -6.49 -0.36
N ILE A 19 10.98 -6.57 -0.12
CA ILE A 19 10.23 -5.64 0.72
C ILE A 19 10.47 -5.92 2.20
N MET A 20 10.86 -7.16 2.55
CA MET A 20 10.99 -7.58 3.93
C MET A 20 12.18 -6.94 4.61
N ASP A 21 12.01 -6.61 5.90
CA ASP A 21 13.10 -6.17 6.74
C ASP A 21 14.16 -7.30 6.82
N PRO A 22 15.44 -7.02 6.51
CA PRO A 22 16.51 -8.00 6.60
C PRO A 22 16.67 -8.64 7.99
N THR A 23 16.22 -7.97 9.06
CA THR A 23 16.24 -8.49 10.43
C THR A 23 15.23 -9.62 10.67
N LEU A 24 14.21 -9.72 9.81
CA LEU A 24 13.20 -10.79 9.83
C LEU A 24 13.62 -12.00 8.98
N ARG A 25 14.89 -12.06 8.55
CA ARG A 25 15.40 -13.20 7.79
C ARG A 25 15.16 -14.49 8.58
N ASP A 26 14.64 -15.50 7.89
CA ASP A 26 14.29 -16.83 8.42
C ASP A 26 13.14 -16.87 9.45
N SER A 27 12.50 -15.73 9.76
CA SER A 27 11.40 -15.66 10.73
C SER A 27 10.01 -15.70 10.08
N TYR A 28 9.91 -16.00 8.79
CA TYR A 28 8.64 -15.98 8.05
C TYR A 28 8.55 -17.09 7.00
N MET A 29 7.31 -17.49 6.71
CA MET A 29 6.99 -18.33 5.55
C MET A 29 6.85 -17.43 4.32
N SER A 30 7.62 -17.71 3.27
CA SER A 30 7.67 -16.87 2.07
C SER A 30 6.29 -16.72 1.43
N ASP A 31 5.50 -17.79 1.38
CA ASP A 31 4.16 -17.77 0.78
C ASP A 31 3.19 -16.87 1.55
N GLU A 32 3.25 -16.89 2.89
CA GLU A 32 2.41 -16.03 3.73
C GLU A 32 2.77 -14.55 3.54
N VAL A 33 4.07 -14.25 3.47
CA VAL A 33 4.56 -12.89 3.22
C VAL A 33 4.14 -12.39 1.83
N ILE A 34 4.35 -13.20 0.79
CA ILE A 34 3.95 -12.85 -0.59
C ILE A 34 2.44 -12.60 -0.65
N ARG A 35 1.65 -13.43 0.03
CA ARG A 35 0.21 -13.30 0.14
C ARG A 35 -0.19 -12.00 0.84
N CYS A 36 0.45 -11.69 1.97
CA CYS A 36 0.24 -10.45 2.71
C CYS A 36 0.60 -9.21 1.86
N ILE A 37 1.71 -9.25 1.12
CA ILE A 37 2.10 -8.18 0.19
C ILE A 37 1.02 -7.99 -0.88
N GLN A 38 0.54 -9.08 -1.50
CA GLN A 38 -0.49 -9.01 -2.52
C GLN A 38 -1.79 -8.40 -1.98
N ILE A 39 -2.23 -8.80 -0.79
CA ILE A 39 -3.41 -8.23 -0.12
C ILE A 39 -3.18 -6.75 0.20
N GLY A 40 -2.02 -6.39 0.74
CA GLY A 40 -1.65 -5.00 1.01
C GLY A 40 -1.72 -4.12 -0.24
N LEU A 41 -1.22 -4.61 -1.38
CA LEU A 41 -1.32 -3.93 -2.68
C LEU A 41 -2.76 -3.80 -3.19
N LEU A 42 -3.63 -4.77 -2.90
CA LEU A 42 -5.06 -4.68 -3.21
C LEU A 42 -5.79 -3.63 -2.33
N CYS A 43 -5.32 -3.40 -1.11
CA CYS A 43 -5.91 -2.40 -0.21
C CYS A 43 -5.61 -0.95 -0.64
N VAL A 44 -4.51 -0.71 -1.35
CA VAL A 44 -4.06 0.64 -1.76
C VAL A 44 -4.31 0.94 -3.25
N GLN A 45 -5.25 0.21 -3.85
CA GLN A 45 -5.66 0.41 -5.24
C GLN A 45 -6.17 1.85 -5.49
N GLN A 46 -5.87 2.37 -6.68
CA GLN A 46 -6.32 3.70 -7.08
C GLN A 46 -7.84 3.81 -7.07
N ASN A 47 -8.51 2.86 -7.72
CA ASN A 47 -9.96 2.78 -7.72
C ASN A 47 -10.45 2.25 -6.36
N PRO A 48 -11.21 3.03 -5.57
CA PRO A 48 -11.76 2.57 -4.30
C PRO A 48 -12.64 1.31 -4.44
N LYS A 49 -13.34 1.16 -5.57
CA LYS A 49 -14.19 -0.01 -5.84
C LYS A 49 -13.40 -1.30 -6.04
N SER A 50 -12.10 -1.20 -6.34
CA SER A 50 -11.22 -2.35 -6.50
C SER A 50 -10.58 -2.80 -5.18
N ARG A 51 -10.77 -2.05 -4.09
CA ARG A 51 -10.23 -2.41 -2.77
C ARG A 51 -11.11 -3.50 -2.15
N PRO A 52 -10.52 -4.58 -1.60
CA PRO A 52 -11.29 -5.64 -0.95
C PRO A 52 -11.94 -5.11 0.33
N THR A 53 -13.15 -5.56 0.63
CA THR A 53 -13.80 -5.30 1.92
C THR A 53 -13.13 -6.12 3.02
N MET A 54 -13.24 -5.69 4.28
CA MET A 54 -12.71 -6.46 5.41
C MET A 54 -13.26 -7.90 5.46
N ALA A 55 -14.54 -8.08 5.10
CA ALA A 55 -15.16 -9.41 4.97
C ALA A 55 -14.49 -10.33 3.94
N ARG A 56 -13.82 -9.76 2.92
CA ARG A 56 -13.02 -10.54 1.95
C ARG A 56 -11.58 -10.72 2.43
N ILE A 57 -11.00 -9.72 3.10
CA ILE A 57 -9.62 -9.76 3.57
C ILE A 57 -9.40 -10.88 4.60
N VAL A 58 -10.32 -11.06 5.56
CA VAL A 58 -10.18 -12.09 6.61
C VAL A 58 -10.00 -13.50 6.03
N PRO A 59 -10.88 -14.01 5.15
CA PRO A 59 -10.68 -15.32 4.55
C PRO A 59 -9.47 -15.35 3.61
N MET A 60 -9.17 -14.24 2.91
CA MET A 60 -7.95 -14.13 2.09
C MET A 60 -6.69 -14.32 2.94
N LEU A 61 -6.64 -13.86 4.19
CA LEU A 61 -5.50 -14.06 5.09
C LEU A 61 -5.48 -15.47 5.71
N SER A 62 -6.65 -16.02 6.07
CA SER A 62 -6.72 -17.27 6.82
C SER A 62 -6.62 -18.55 6.00
N SER A 63 -6.86 -18.49 4.68
CA SER A 63 -6.86 -19.66 3.81
C SER A 63 -5.95 -19.48 2.60
N SER A 64 -4.95 -20.34 2.47
CA SER A 64 -4.07 -20.40 1.29
C SER A 64 -4.80 -20.85 0.02
N ALA A 65 -5.93 -21.53 0.14
CA ALA A 65 -6.71 -22.05 -0.98
C ALA A 65 -7.40 -20.94 -1.81
N ILE A 66 -7.58 -19.75 -1.23
CA ILE A 66 -8.22 -18.64 -1.93
C ILE A 66 -7.23 -18.02 -2.92
N THR A 67 -7.60 -18.02 -4.20
CA THR A 67 -6.88 -17.32 -5.25
C THR A 67 -7.07 -15.81 -5.11
N LEU A 68 -5.97 -15.08 -4.99
CA LEU A 68 -5.99 -13.63 -4.87
C LEU A 68 -5.95 -12.97 -6.25
N PRO A 69 -6.73 -11.89 -6.49
CA PRO A 69 -6.64 -11.14 -7.74
C PRO A 69 -5.28 -10.44 -7.85
N VAL A 70 -4.81 -10.26 -9.09
CA VAL A 70 -3.54 -9.54 -9.34
C VAL A 70 -3.76 -8.05 -9.05
N PRO A 71 -2.96 -7.44 -8.15
CA PRO A 71 -3.09 -6.03 -7.84
C PRO A 71 -2.75 -5.18 -9.08
N GLN A 72 -3.50 -4.09 -9.27
CA GLN A 72 -3.19 -3.06 -10.25
C GLN A 72 -2.32 -1.98 -9.63
N GLN A 73 -1.84 -1.08 -10.47
CA GLN A 73 -0.98 0.02 -10.07
C GLN A 73 -1.63 0.88 -8.97
N PRO A 74 -0.95 1.12 -7.84
CA PRO A 74 -1.46 1.96 -6.76
C PRO A 74 -1.70 3.40 -7.22
N ALA A 75 -2.60 4.09 -6.52
CA ALA A 75 -3.02 5.48 -6.81
C ALA A 75 -1.87 6.48 -6.99
N PHE A 76 -0.71 6.18 -6.41
CA PHE A 76 0.39 7.11 -6.22
C PHE A 76 1.43 7.09 -7.35
N PHE A 77 1.17 6.43 -8.47
CA PHE A 77 2.12 6.39 -9.60
C PHE A 77 2.19 7.69 -10.41
N PHE A 78 1.42 8.72 -10.05
CA PHE A 78 1.50 10.03 -10.68
C PHE A 78 2.58 10.90 -10.01
N GLY A 79 3.85 10.54 -10.26
CA GLY A 79 5.01 11.40 -10.02
C GLY A 79 5.63 11.83 -11.35
N THR A 80 5.60 13.13 -11.63
CA THR A 80 6.43 13.84 -12.63
C THR A 80 6.37 13.35 -14.08
N LYS A 81 5.27 13.64 -14.80
CA LYS A 81 5.41 13.99 -16.22
C LYS A 81 5.32 15.51 -16.32
N THR A 82 6.46 16.17 -16.12
CA THR A 82 6.67 17.52 -16.64
C THR A 82 6.57 17.44 -18.16
N ARG A 83 5.34 17.54 -18.68
CA ARG A 83 5.12 17.87 -20.08
C ARG A 83 5.55 19.33 -20.22
N GLY A 84 6.65 19.56 -20.90
CA GLY A 84 7.02 20.90 -21.34
C GLY A 84 5.91 21.51 -22.19
N SER A 85 5.79 22.84 -22.06
CA SER A 85 4.82 23.75 -22.67
C SER A 85 3.40 23.62 -22.06
N THR A 86 2.81 24.62 -21.41
CA THR A 86 2.86 26.09 -21.57
C THR A 86 2.39 26.76 -20.27
N SER A 87 2.95 27.94 -19.99
CA SER A 87 2.45 29.06 -19.18
C SER A 87 1.11 28.88 -18.41
N GLY A 88 1.15 29.10 -17.09
CA GLY A 88 -0.02 29.54 -16.31
C GLY A 88 -0.34 28.71 -15.07
N GLU A 89 -0.10 29.33 -13.91
CA GLU A 89 -0.93 29.27 -12.70
C GLU A 89 -0.93 28.06 -11.75
N GLU A 90 -0.70 28.44 -10.49
CA GLU A 90 -1.08 27.83 -9.21
C GLU A 90 -0.46 26.48 -8.82
N THR A 91 0.70 26.61 -8.17
CA THR A 91 1.28 25.66 -7.23
C THR A 91 0.28 25.31 -6.11
N ARG A 92 -0.63 24.36 -6.35
CA ARG A 92 -1.33 23.69 -5.25
C ARG A 92 -0.30 22.84 -4.52
N LYS A 93 0.31 23.44 -3.48
CA LYS A 93 0.99 22.71 -2.42
C LYS A 93 -0.01 21.68 -1.89
N PHE A 94 0.21 20.41 -2.24
CA PHE A 94 -0.60 19.31 -1.73
C PHE A 94 -0.41 19.28 -0.21
N GLN A 95 -1.40 19.78 0.52
CA GLN A 95 -1.45 19.67 1.98
C GLN A 95 -1.55 18.19 2.32
N CYS A 96 -0.48 17.65 2.92
CA CYS A 96 -0.61 16.46 3.73
C CYS A 96 -1.60 16.80 4.84
N SER A 97 -2.69 16.05 5.02
CA SER A 97 -3.50 16.24 6.21
C SER A 97 -2.64 15.82 7.40
N THR A 98 -2.22 16.80 8.19
CA THR A 98 -1.73 16.54 9.53
C THR A 98 -2.95 16.06 10.32
N ASN A 99 -2.96 14.81 10.74
CA ASN A 99 -3.98 14.35 11.69
C ASN A 99 -3.65 15.02 13.02
N ASP A 100 -4.41 16.04 13.42
CA ASP A 100 -4.38 16.57 14.77
C ASP A 100 -4.96 15.50 15.71
N VAL A 101 -4.07 14.65 16.24
CA VAL A 101 -4.44 13.61 17.21
C VAL A 101 -4.86 14.32 18.50
N SER A 102 -6.16 14.30 18.80
CA SER A 102 -6.67 14.72 20.10
C SER A 102 -6.37 13.62 21.12
N ILE A 103 -5.50 13.91 22.09
CA ILE A 103 -5.21 13.00 23.20
C ILE A 103 -6.42 13.01 24.14
N THR A 104 -7.08 11.86 24.30
CA THR A 104 -8.08 11.68 25.36
C THR A 104 -7.37 11.31 26.64
N GLU A 105 -7.42 12.19 27.65
CA GLU A 105 -6.88 11.93 28.97
C GLU A 105 -7.85 11.03 29.75
N PHE A 106 -7.35 9.89 30.24
CA PHE A 106 -8.12 9.00 31.11
C PHE A 106 -8.00 9.49 32.55
N TYR A 107 -9.13 9.80 33.19
CA TYR A 107 -9.16 10.08 34.63
C TYR A 107 -9.23 8.75 35.42
N PRO A 108 -8.35 8.52 36.39
CA PRO A 108 -8.49 7.42 37.33
C PRO A 108 -9.71 7.65 38.24
N ARG A 109 -10.45 6.58 38.53
CA ARG A 109 -11.56 6.57 39.50
C ARG A 109 -11.05 6.43 40.93
#